data_AF-A0A0G0YW96-F1
#
_entry.id   AF-A0A0G0YW96-F1
#
_cell.length_a   1.000
_cell.length_b   1.000
_cell.length_c   1.000
_cell.angle_alpha   90.00
_cell.angle_beta   90.00
_cell.angle_gamma   90.00
#
_symmetry.space_group_name_H-M   'P 1'
#
loop_
_entity.id
_entity.type
_entity.pdbx_description
1 polymer ?
#
loop_
_entity_poly.entity_id
_entity_poly.type
_entity_poly.pdbx_seq_one_letter_code
_entity_poly.pdbx_strand_id
1 'polypeptide(L)'
;MNIFYFVLLILLSLIPIVVIITALLFVWHLVITRRAPFVPIPKKVLEEVVKALELQPNSVLFDLGCGDGLVLLAAQAGQPKAKFVGIDVSWLPITLARWRIRLGKARNIKLTHGSFFKQDL
;
A
#
# COMPACT_ATOMS: atom_id res chain seq x y z
N MET A 1 -0.72 37.92 38.77
CA MET A 1 -0.62 37.22 37.48
C MET A 1 -2.03 37.05 36.94
N ASN A 2 -2.38 37.70 35.83
CA ASN A 2 -3.78 37.73 35.35
C ASN A 2 -4.25 36.31 34.99
N ILE A 3 -5.53 36.01 35.24
CA ILE A 3 -6.16 34.70 34.96
C ILE A 3 -5.90 34.21 33.52
N PHE A 4 -5.76 35.14 32.58
CA PHE A 4 -5.36 34.89 31.20
C PHE A 4 -4.02 34.16 31.07
N TYR A 5 -2.98 34.58 31.81
CA TYR A 5 -1.67 33.92 31.78
C TYR A 5 -1.72 32.52 32.37
N PHE A 6 -2.55 32.30 33.39
CA PHE A 6 -2.72 30.99 33.99
C PHE A 6 -3.36 30.00 33.02
N VAL A 7 -4.41 30.43 32.31
CA VAL A 7 -5.05 29.63 31.26
C VAL A 7 -4.08 29.35 30.11
N LEU A 8 -3.29 30.33 29.69
CA LEU A 8 -2.30 30.17 28.62
C LEU A 8 -1.23 29.13 28.98
N LEU A 9 -0.73 29.15 30.22
CA LEU A 9 0.26 28.17 30.69
C LEU A 9 -0.30 26.75 30.73
N ILE A 10 -1.57 26.58 31.11
CA ILE A 10 -2.25 25.28 31.07
C ILE A 10 -2.37 24.77 29.63
N LEU A 11 -2.77 25.63 28.68
CA LEU A 11 -2.88 25.22 27.29
C LEU A 11 -1.54 24.80 26.69
N LEU A 12 -0.47 25.53 27.01
CA LEU A 12 0.89 25.20 26.56
C LEU A 12 1.40 23.88 27.15
N SER A 13 1.04 23.55 28.40
CA SER A 13 1.45 22.30 29.04
C SER A 13 0.73 21.06 28.48
N LEU A 14 -0.44 21.23 27.85
CA LEU A 14 -1.17 20.14 27.19
C LEU A 14 -0.55 19.72 25.85
N ILE A 15 0.11 20.63 25.14
CA ILE A 15 0.74 20.35 23.84
C ILE A 15 1.70 19.13 23.89
N PRO A 16 2.70 19.05 24.79
CA PRO A 16 3.60 17.91 24.84
C PRO A 16 2.86 16.61 25.19
N ILE A 17 1.82 16.67 26.02
CA ILE A 17 1.00 15.50 26.38
C ILE A 17 0.29 14.97 25.13
N VAL A 18 -0.31 15.85 24.33
CA VAL A 18 -0.96 15.48 23.06
C VAL A 18 0.06 14.87 22.09
N VAL A 19 1.25 15.45 21.96
CA VAL A 19 2.32 14.93 21.08
C VAL A 19 2.79 13.55 21.53
N ILE A 20 2.95 13.32 22.83
CA ILE A 20 3.34 12.01 23.37
C ILE A 20 2.24 10.99 23.11
N ILE A 21 0.98 11.33 23.36
CA ILE A 21 -0.16 10.44 23.11
C ILE A 21 -0.23 10.07 21.63
N THR A 22 -0.10 11.03 20.71
CA THR A 22 -0.14 10.74 19.27
C THR A 22 1.05 9.87 18.83
N ALA A 23 2.25 10.13 19.34
CA ALA A 23 3.41 9.29 19.08
C ALA A 23 3.22 7.86 19.58
N LEU A 24 2.68 7.68 20.79
CA LEU A 24 2.38 6.36 21.36
C LEU A 24 1.33 5.61 20.55
N LEU A 25 0.25 6.29 20.12
CA LEU A 25 -0.77 5.70 19.25
C LEU A 25 -0.19 5.29 17.89
N PHE A 26 0.73 6.08 17.33
CA PHE A 26 1.41 5.76 16.09
C PHE A 26 2.31 4.53 16.23
N VAL A 27 3.13 4.46 17.28
CA VAL A 27 3.98 3.29 17.58
C VAL A 27 3.12 2.06 17.84
N TRP A 28 2.06 2.19 18.64
CA TRP A 28 1.10 1.11 18.89
C TRP A 28 0.53 0.59 17.56
N HIS A 29 0.10 1.48 16.67
CA HIS A 29 -0.43 1.12 15.37
C HIS A 29 0.59 0.33 14.54
N LEU A 30 1.85 0.80 14.46
CA LEU A 30 2.91 0.12 13.73
C LEU A 30 3.24 -1.27 14.30
N VAL A 31 3.32 -1.39 15.63
CA VAL A 31 3.73 -2.63 16.31
C VAL A 31 2.62 -3.67 16.29
N ILE A 32 1.38 -3.28 16.57
CA ILE A 32 0.28 -4.24 16.77
C ILE A 32 -0.40 -4.63 15.47
N THR A 33 -0.55 -3.71 14.52
CA THR A 33 -1.18 -4.08 13.25
C THR A 33 -0.26 -4.96 12.39
N ARG A 34 1.06 -4.96 12.65
CA ARG A 34 2.08 -5.64 11.85
C ARG A 34 1.95 -5.35 10.35
N ARG A 35 1.36 -4.22 9.99
CA ARG A 35 1.19 -3.78 8.61
C ARG A 35 2.37 -2.88 8.28
N ALA A 36 3.15 -3.27 7.27
CA ALA A 36 4.13 -2.38 6.70
C ALA A 36 3.42 -1.16 6.10
N PRO A 37 3.96 0.05 6.26
CA PRO A 37 3.44 1.20 5.54
C PRO A 37 3.54 0.93 4.03
N PHE A 38 2.57 1.42 3.27
CA PHE A 38 2.64 1.38 1.82
C PHE A 38 3.78 2.31 1.35
N VAL A 39 4.74 1.74 0.62
CA VAL A 39 5.84 2.48 0.00
C VAL A 39 5.82 2.18 -1.51
N PRO A 40 5.61 3.19 -2.37
CA PRO A 40 5.57 2.98 -3.80
C PRO A 40 6.95 2.57 -4.34
N ILE A 41 6.95 1.65 -5.30
CA ILE A 41 8.18 1.20 -5.98
C ILE A 41 8.78 2.32 -6.85
N PRO A 42 10.09 2.60 -6.75
CA PRO A 42 10.75 3.55 -7.64
C PRO A 42 10.71 3.06 -9.09
N LYS A 43 10.52 3.98 -10.06
CA LYS A 43 10.36 3.63 -11.48
C LYS A 43 11.49 2.77 -12.04
N LYS A 44 12.75 3.07 -11.68
CA LYS A 44 13.92 2.30 -12.12
C LYS A 44 13.85 0.84 -11.66
N VAL A 45 13.46 0.63 -10.40
CA VAL A 45 13.31 -0.71 -9.81
C VAL A 45 12.14 -1.45 -10.46
N LEU A 46 11.05 -0.75 -10.77
CA LEU A 46 9.90 -1.33 -11.47
C LEU A 46 10.29 -1.91 -12.84
N GLU A 47 11.09 -1.18 -13.62
CA GLU A 47 11.57 -1.65 -14.93
C GLU A 47 12.48 -2.88 -14.80
N GLU A 48 13.37 -2.88 -13.80
CA GLU A 48 14.25 -4.02 -13.50
C GLU A 48 13.46 -5.26 -13.06
N VAL A 49 12.46 -5.08 -12.19
CA VAL A 49 11.56 -6.17 -11.74
C VAL A 49 10.81 -6.78 -12.91
N VAL A 50 10.16 -5.96 -13.75
CA VAL A 50 9.38 -6.46 -14.89
C VAL A 50 10.27 -7.22 -15.88
N LYS A 51 11.50 -6.74 -16.10
CA LYS A 51 12.47 -7.43 -16.95
C LYS A 51 12.90 -8.77 -16.36
N ALA A 52 13.13 -8.84 -15.05
CA ALA A 52 13.53 -10.06 -14.36
C ALA A 52 12.44 -11.14 -14.28
N LEU A 53 11.17 -10.78 -14.45
CA LEU A 53 10.06 -11.75 -14.45
C LEU A 53 10.04 -12.65 -15.70
N GLU A 54 10.71 -12.26 -16.79
CA GLU A 54 10.83 -13.03 -18.04
C GLU A 54 9.50 -13.66 -18.53
N LEU A 55 8.40 -12.91 -18.39
CA LEU A 55 7.04 -13.42 -18.59
C LEU A 55 6.82 -13.93 -20.02
N GLN A 56 6.40 -15.20 -20.10
CA GLN A 56 5.99 -15.82 -21.35
C GLN A 56 4.50 -15.58 -21.61
N PRO A 57 4.05 -15.70 -22.87
CA PRO A 57 2.62 -15.79 -23.16
C PRO A 57 1.98 -16.89 -22.31
N ASN A 58 0.81 -16.62 -21.73
CA ASN A 58 0.06 -17.50 -20.83
C ASN A 58 0.69 -17.76 -19.44
N SER A 59 1.81 -17.13 -19.08
CA SER A 59 2.27 -17.12 -17.69
C SER A 59 1.21 -16.54 -16.75
N VAL A 60 1.22 -16.97 -15.48
CA VAL A 60 0.40 -16.38 -14.43
C VAL A 60 1.32 -15.71 -13.42
N LEU A 61 1.20 -14.39 -13.28
CA LEU A 61 1.92 -13.62 -12.26
C LEU A 61 1.03 -13.44 -11.03
N PHE A 62 1.55 -13.84 -9.87
CA PHE A 62 0.97 -13.52 -8.56
C PHE A 62 1.81 -12.45 -7.87
N ASP A 63 1.16 -11.35 -7.49
CA ASP A 63 1.77 -10.25 -6.75
C ASP A 63 1.17 -10.21 -5.32
N LEU A 64 1.94 -10.75 -4.37
CA LEU A 64 1.53 -10.94 -2.97
C LEU A 64 1.92 -9.70 -2.15
N GLY A 65 0.95 -8.85 -1.86
CA GLY A 65 1.19 -7.49 -1.38
C GLY A 65 1.28 -6.48 -2.53
N CYS A 66 0.36 -6.58 -3.50
CA CYS A 66 0.43 -5.83 -4.76
C CYS A 66 0.28 -4.30 -4.61
N GLY A 67 -0.05 -3.80 -3.43
CA GLY A 67 -0.15 -2.38 -3.12
C GLY A 67 -1.09 -1.65 -4.08
N ASP A 68 -0.55 -0.67 -4.79
CA ASP A 68 -1.25 0.17 -5.76
C ASP A 68 -1.28 -0.39 -7.20
N GLY A 69 -0.83 -1.64 -7.37
CA GLY A 69 -0.92 -2.41 -8.61
C GLY A 69 0.06 -1.99 -9.71
N LEU A 70 1.08 -1.17 -9.41
CA LEU A 70 2.05 -0.71 -10.43
C LEU A 70 2.81 -1.85 -11.10
N VAL A 71 3.26 -2.85 -10.32
CA VAL A 71 3.97 -4.01 -10.85
C VAL A 71 3.08 -4.80 -11.81
N LEU A 72 1.84 -5.09 -11.40
CA LEU A 72 0.86 -5.78 -12.25
C LEU A 72 0.59 -5.04 -13.56
N LEU A 73 0.42 -3.72 -13.51
CA LEU A 73 0.18 -2.91 -14.70
C LEU A 73 1.38 -2.87 -15.64
N ALA A 74 2.58 -2.68 -15.10
CA ALA A 74 3.80 -2.65 -15.90
C ALA A 74 4.10 -4.03 -16.53
N ALA A 75 3.92 -5.10 -15.75
CA ALA A 75 4.06 -6.46 -16.25
C ALA A 75 3.00 -6.81 -17.31
N GLN A 76 1.75 -6.36 -17.14
CA GLN A 76 0.68 -6.53 -18.13
C GLN A 76 0.95 -5.77 -19.42
N ALA A 77 1.51 -4.56 -19.33
CA ALA A 77 1.93 -3.81 -20.50
C ALA A 77 3.06 -4.50 -21.27
N GLY A 78 4.01 -5.13 -20.56
CA GLY A 78 5.12 -5.87 -21.17
C GLY A 78 4.71 -7.23 -21.76
N GLN A 79 3.75 -7.93 -21.15
CA GLN A 79 3.25 -9.23 -21.62
C GLN A 79 1.71 -9.32 -21.50
N PRO A 80 0.96 -8.75 -22.45
CA PRO A 80 -0.51 -8.68 -22.37
C PRO A 80 -1.21 -10.04 -22.51
N LYS A 81 -0.49 -11.09 -22.96
CA LYS A 81 -1.03 -12.46 -23.05
C LYS A 81 -0.88 -13.27 -21.75
N ALA A 82 -0.21 -12.74 -20.74
CA ALA A 82 -0.16 -13.37 -19.42
C ALA A 82 -1.43 -13.06 -18.61
N LYS A 83 -1.61 -13.76 -17.49
CA LYS A 83 -2.66 -13.51 -16.49
C LYS A 83 -2.03 -12.95 -15.23
N PHE A 84 -2.75 -12.08 -14.54
CA PHE A 84 -2.22 -11.30 -13.44
C PHE A 84 -3.16 -11.37 -12.25
N VAL A 85 -2.61 -11.69 -11.07
CA VAL A 85 -3.35 -11.80 -9.82
C VAL A 85 -2.65 -10.96 -8.76
N GLY A 86 -3.35 -9.94 -8.25
CA GLY A 86 -2.88 -9.10 -7.15
C GLY A 86 -3.64 -9.36 -5.87
N ILE A 87 -2.94 -9.53 -4.76
CA ILE A 87 -3.54 -9.70 -3.45
C ILE A 87 -2.94 -8.67 -2.50
N ASP A 88 -3.77 -7.89 -1.81
CA ASP A 88 -3.31 -6.97 -0.78
C ASP A 88 -4.30 -6.90 0.39
N VAL A 89 -3.77 -6.79 1.61
CA VAL A 89 -4.55 -6.70 2.85
C VAL A 89 -4.98 -5.26 3.16
N SER A 90 -4.34 -4.29 2.51
CA SER A 90 -4.52 -2.87 2.77
C SER A 90 -5.58 -2.29 1.84
N TRP A 91 -6.67 -1.81 2.44
CA TRP A 91 -7.80 -1.21 1.73
C TRP A 91 -7.40 0.01 0.87
N LEU A 92 -6.51 0.87 1.35
CA LEU A 92 -6.14 2.11 0.65
C LEU A 92 -5.35 1.83 -0.64
N PRO A 93 -4.22 1.10 -0.63
CA PRO A 93 -3.50 0.76 -1.85
C PRO A 93 -4.35 -0.02 -2.85
N ILE A 94 -5.14 -1.01 -2.39
CA ILE A 94 -5.91 -1.84 -3.33
C ILE A 94 -7.05 -1.09 -4.01
N THR A 95 -7.64 -0.09 -3.36
CA THR A 95 -8.64 0.77 -4.01
C THR A 95 -7.99 1.64 -5.08
N LEU A 96 -6.79 2.17 -4.83
CA LEU A 96 -5.99 2.86 -5.83
C LEU A 96 -5.61 1.94 -7.00
N ALA A 97 -5.21 0.69 -6.72
CA ALA A 97 -4.92 -0.32 -7.73
C ALA A 97 -6.12 -0.58 -8.64
N ARG A 98 -7.31 -0.78 -8.07
CA ARG A 98 -8.55 -0.95 -8.84
C ARG A 98 -8.83 0.22 -9.77
N TRP A 99 -8.64 1.45 -9.28
CA TRP A 99 -8.84 2.65 -10.09
C TRP A 99 -7.87 2.72 -11.26
N ARG A 100 -6.57 2.50 -11.01
CA ARG A 100 -5.53 2.51 -12.06
C ARG A 100 -5.74 1.41 -13.11
N ILE A 101 -6.12 0.21 -12.67
CA ILE A 101 -6.40 -0.92 -13.58
C ILE A 101 -7.59 -0.64 -14.49
N ARG A 102 -8.64 -0.01 -13.94
CA ARG A 102 -9.78 0.45 -14.74
C ARG A 102 -9.37 1.49 -15.78
N LEU A 103 -8.54 2.46 -15.41
CA LEU A 103 -8.03 3.48 -16.33
C LEU A 103 -7.12 2.89 -17.42
N GLY A 104 -6.25 1.94 -17.05
CA GLY A 104 -5.37 1.22 -17.97
C GLY A 104 -6.08 0.19 -18.87
N LYS A 105 -7.39 -0.04 -18.67
CA LYS A 105 -8.21 -1.03 -19.40
C LYS A 105 -7.63 -2.45 -19.37
N ALA A 106 -6.86 -2.79 -18.33
CA ALA A 106 -6.21 -4.09 -18.20
C ALA A 106 -7.21 -5.15 -17.66
N ARG A 107 -7.89 -5.83 -18.58
CA ARG A 107 -8.98 -6.79 -18.25
C ARG A 107 -8.50 -8.14 -17.71
N ASN A 108 -7.23 -8.47 -17.93
CA ASN A 108 -6.60 -9.72 -17.52
C ASN A 108 -5.91 -9.64 -16.13
N ILE A 109 -6.22 -8.60 -15.34
CA ILE A 109 -5.75 -8.45 -13.97
C ILE A 109 -6.92 -8.68 -12.99
N LYS A 110 -6.77 -9.66 -12.09
CA LYS A 110 -7.69 -9.94 -10.99
C LYS A 110 -7.10 -9.42 -9.69
N LEU A 111 -7.86 -8.60 -8.97
CA LEU A 111 -7.47 -8.09 -7.64
C LEU A 111 -8.32 -8.71 -6.54
N THR A 112 -7.68 -9.11 -5.45
CA THR A 112 -8.31 -9.66 -4.26
C THR A 112 -7.88 -8.85 -3.03
N HIS A 113 -8.86 -8.31 -2.29
CA HIS A 113 -8.59 -7.66 -1.00
C HIS A 113 -8.63 -8.70 0.11
N GLY A 114 -7.50 -8.94 0.76
CA GLY A 114 -7.38 -9.92 1.82
C GLY A 114 -5.94 -10.35 2.06
N SER A 115 -5.79 -11.23 3.04
CA SER A 115 -4.50 -11.87 3.30
C SER A 115 -4.24 -12.96 2.27
N PHE A 116 -3.06 -12.95 1.65
CA PHE A 116 -2.63 -14.03 0.76
C PHE A 116 -2.43 -15.36 1.49
N PHE A 117 -2.19 -15.35 2.81
CA PHE A 117 -2.13 -16.57 3.64
C PHE A 117 -3.46 -17.32 3.75
N LYS A 118 -4.58 -16.70 3.34
CA LYS A 118 -5.93 -17.29 3.38
C LYS A 118 -6.48 -17.60 1.98
N GLN A 119 -5.67 -17.44 0.93
CA GLN A 119 -6.08 -17.71 -0.43
C GLN A 119 -5.59 -19.09 -0.85
N ASP A 120 -6.41 -19.78 -1.63
CA ASP A 120 -6.04 -20.99 -2.35
C ASP A 120 -5.47 -20.55 -3.71
N LEU A 121 -4.13 -20.59 -3.85
CA LEU A 121 -3.37 -20.01 -4.96
C LEU A 121 -2.80 -21.07 -5.89
#